data_AF-A0A2G6JSE4-F1
#
_entry.id   AF-A0A2G6JSE4-F1
#
_cell.length_a   1.000
_cell.length_b   1.000
_cell.length_c   1.000
_cell.angle_alpha   90.00
_cell.angle_beta   90.00
_cell.angle_gamma   90.00
#
_symmetry.space_group_name_H-M   'P 1'
#
loop_
_entity.id
_entity.type
_entity.pdbx_description
1 polymer ?
#
loop_
_entity_poly.entity_id
_entity_poly.type
_entity_poly.pdbx_seq_one_letter_code
_entity_poly.pdbx_strand_id
1 'polypeptide(L)'
;MIGSWRGDGVIEHASLPQPVSFTQTIDIGCGADYLDYRSAIVRSGTGEPLEAECGYWRLPDPPDAGAGEPGVEAVICHPTGIVEVYLGQVRGATVELATDLVARTSTAHAYTAAKRMYGQVEGDLLWVLEVAMDGQPMGAYSSARLTRAPA
;
A
#
# COMPACT_ATOMS: atom_id res chain seq x y z
N MET A 1 -0.71 -12.62 -5.46
CA MET A 1 -0.72 -11.16 -5.71
C MET A 1 -0.21 -10.76 -7.10
N ILE A 2 0.70 -11.50 -7.77
CA ILE A 2 1.21 -11.14 -9.11
C ILE A 2 0.07 -10.91 -10.13
N GLY A 3 0.23 -9.89 -10.97
CA GLY A 3 -0.67 -9.47 -12.03
C GLY A 3 -1.20 -8.04 -11.85
N SER A 4 -2.11 -7.67 -12.74
CA SER A 4 -2.80 -6.38 -12.70
C SER A 4 -4.13 -6.49 -11.96
N TRP A 5 -4.44 -5.47 -11.18
CA TRP A 5 -5.62 -5.37 -10.34
C TRP A 5 -6.29 -4.02 -10.55
N ARG A 6 -7.62 -4.01 -10.58
CA ARG A 6 -8.41 -2.79 -10.68
C ARG A 6 -9.69 -2.90 -9.88
N GLY A 7 -10.06 -1.81 -9.23
CA GLY A 7 -11.30 -1.73 -8.49
C GLY A 7 -11.42 -0.39 -7.78
N ASP A 8 -12.33 -0.35 -6.83
CA ASP A 8 -12.72 0.88 -6.16
C ASP A 8 -12.42 0.81 -4.67
N GLY A 9 -12.26 1.99 -4.09
CA GLY A 9 -12.01 2.16 -2.68
C GLY A 9 -12.47 3.52 -2.18
N VAL A 10 -12.15 3.78 -0.92
CA VAL A 10 -12.53 5.01 -0.24
C VAL A 10 -11.37 5.50 0.63
N ILE A 11 -11.14 6.81 0.60
CA ILE A 11 -10.31 7.52 1.59
C ILE A 11 -11.27 8.12 2.63
N GLU A 12 -11.09 7.70 3.87
CA GLU A 12 -11.83 8.15 5.04
C GLU A 12 -10.83 8.60 6.11
N HIS A 13 -10.57 9.90 6.16
CA HIS A 13 -9.62 10.48 7.10
C HIS A 13 -10.21 11.72 7.76
N ALA A 14 -9.86 11.95 9.03
CA ALA A 14 -10.43 13.04 9.83
C ALA A 14 -10.15 14.45 9.28
N SER A 15 -9.12 14.61 8.43
CA SER A 15 -8.84 15.88 7.76
C SER A 15 -9.75 16.18 6.56
N LEU A 16 -10.50 15.18 6.07
CA LEU A 16 -11.39 15.35 4.93
C LEU A 16 -12.79 15.74 5.39
N PRO A 17 -13.46 16.69 4.71
CA PRO A 17 -14.83 17.08 5.06
C PRO A 17 -15.86 15.95 4.81
N GLN A 18 -15.53 15.02 3.91
CA GLN A 18 -16.34 13.84 3.58
C GLN A 18 -15.45 12.76 2.96
N PRO A 19 -15.86 11.49 3.00
CA PRO A 19 -15.18 10.40 2.29
C PRO A 19 -14.96 10.69 0.80
N VAL A 20 -13.82 10.24 0.27
CA VAL A 20 -13.47 10.35 -1.14
C VAL A 20 -13.43 8.96 -1.77
N SER A 21 -14.37 8.68 -2.68
CA SER A 21 -14.32 7.47 -3.50
C SER A 21 -13.28 7.58 -4.61
N PHE A 22 -12.57 6.49 -4.83
CA PHE A 22 -11.54 6.41 -5.86
C PHE A 22 -11.60 5.08 -6.63
N THR A 23 -11.02 5.10 -7.83
CA THR A 23 -10.68 3.91 -8.59
C THR A 23 -9.16 3.75 -8.58
N GLN A 24 -8.69 2.53 -8.31
CA GLN A 24 -7.28 2.21 -8.24
C GLN A 24 -6.91 1.17 -9.30
N THR A 25 -5.71 1.31 -9.85
CA THR A 25 -5.00 0.24 -10.56
C THR A 25 -3.74 -0.11 -9.79
N ILE A 26 -3.47 -1.40 -9.61
CA ILE A 26 -2.21 -1.92 -9.09
C ILE A 26 -1.63 -2.90 -10.10
N ASP A 27 -0.36 -2.73 -10.45
CA ASP A 27 0.41 -3.67 -11.25
C ASP A 27 1.53 -4.27 -10.39
N ILE A 28 1.54 -5.60 -10.30
CA ILE A 28 2.55 -6.37 -9.57
C ILE A 28 3.23 -7.33 -10.55
N GLY A 29 4.44 -6.99 -10.98
CA GLY A 29 5.27 -7.87 -11.78
C GLY A 29 6.22 -8.72 -10.92
N CYS A 30 6.91 -9.65 -11.57
CA CYS A 30 7.86 -10.55 -10.93
C CYS A 30 9.24 -10.41 -11.58
N GLY A 31 10.22 -9.99 -10.78
CA GLY A 31 11.64 -10.03 -11.10
C GLY A 31 12.28 -11.37 -10.70
N ALA A 32 13.61 -11.40 -10.60
CA ALA A 32 14.37 -12.61 -10.23
C ALA A 32 14.25 -12.93 -8.73
N ASP A 33 14.36 -11.93 -7.86
CA ASP A 33 14.32 -12.03 -6.39
C ASP A 33 13.44 -10.95 -5.74
N TYR A 34 12.61 -10.26 -6.52
CA TYR A 34 11.74 -9.19 -6.07
C TYR A 34 10.45 -9.11 -6.89
N LEU A 35 9.46 -8.38 -6.38
CA LEU A 35 8.26 -7.99 -7.14
C LEU A 35 8.35 -6.49 -7.44
N ASP A 36 8.14 -6.08 -8.69
CA ASP A 36 7.94 -4.66 -9.00
C ASP A 36 6.49 -4.27 -8.77
N TYR A 37 6.31 -3.12 -8.13
CA TYR A 37 5.02 -2.65 -7.66
C TYR A 37 4.76 -1.25 -8.20
N ARG A 38 3.58 -1.05 -8.79
CA ARG A 38 3.05 0.27 -9.16
C ARG A 38 1.58 0.36 -8.79
N SER A 39 1.19 1.49 -8.22
CA SER A 39 -0.19 1.79 -7.87
C SER A 39 -0.52 3.22 -8.29
N ALA A 40 -1.72 3.41 -8.83
CA ALA A 40 -2.27 4.71 -9.16
C ALA A 40 -3.74 4.76 -8.74
N ILE A 41 -4.10 5.84 -8.06
CA ILE A 41 -5.44 6.14 -7.57
C ILE A 41 -5.94 7.41 -8.25
N VAL A 42 -7.14 7.33 -8.82
CA VAL A 42 -7.85 8.47 -9.40
C VAL A 42 -9.21 8.64 -8.73
N ARG A 43 -9.69 9.87 -8.59
CA ARG A 43 -11.01 10.16 -8.05
C ARG A 43 -12.10 9.53 -8.93
N SER A 44 -13.02 8.80 -8.31
CA SER A 44 -14.15 8.21 -9.02
C SER A 44 -15.01 9.30 -9.67
N GLY A 45 -15.44 9.07 -10.91
CA GLY A 45 -16.29 9.98 -11.67
C GLY A 45 -15.57 11.13 -12.39
N THR A 46 -14.44 11.62 -11.86
CA THR A 46 -13.68 12.71 -12.52
C THR A 46 -12.38 12.24 -13.17
N GLY A 47 -11.77 11.16 -12.66
CA GLY A 47 -10.46 10.69 -13.12
C GLY A 47 -9.28 11.58 -12.70
N GLU A 48 -9.51 12.54 -11.80
CA GLU A 48 -8.45 13.37 -11.22
C GLU A 48 -7.43 12.48 -10.48
N PRO A 49 -6.12 12.57 -10.78
CA PRO A 49 -5.11 11.85 -10.02
C PRO A 49 -5.11 12.26 -8.54
N LEU A 50 -5.15 11.27 -7.65
CA LEU A 50 -5.12 11.50 -6.20
C LEU A 50 -3.79 11.05 -5.59
N GLU A 51 -3.44 9.79 -5.80
CA GLU A 51 -2.23 9.18 -5.24
C GLU A 51 -1.58 8.29 -6.30
N ALA A 52 -0.26 8.18 -6.22
CA ALA A 52 0.49 7.21 -6.99
C ALA A 52 1.71 6.80 -6.17
N GLU A 53 2.15 5.56 -6.37
CA GLU A 53 3.32 5.04 -5.70
C GLU A 53 3.94 3.91 -6.52
N CYS A 54 5.24 3.73 -6.36
CA CYS A 54 5.94 2.61 -6.97
C CYS A 54 7.10 2.15 -6.11
N GLY A 55 7.56 0.92 -6.34
CA GLY A 55 8.58 0.33 -5.50
C GLY A 55 8.84 -1.12 -5.79
N TYR A 56 9.48 -1.76 -4.82
CA TYR A 56 9.84 -3.17 -4.88
C TYR A 56 9.49 -3.87 -3.58
N TRP A 57 9.00 -5.10 -3.69
CA TRP A 57 8.77 -5.99 -2.57
C TRP A 57 9.77 -7.13 -2.61
N ARG A 58 10.26 -7.56 -1.46
CA ARG A 58 11.27 -8.61 -1.30
C ARG A 58 10.79 -9.62 -0.26
N LEU A 59 11.20 -10.88 -0.45
CA LEU A 59 10.97 -11.98 0.48
C LEU A 59 12.35 -12.43 0.99
N PRO A 60 12.84 -11.88 2.12
CA PRO A 60 14.14 -12.26 2.66
C PRO A 60 14.19 -13.75 3.05
N ASP A 61 15.35 -14.36 2.83
CA ASP A 61 15.68 -15.74 3.22
C ASP A 61 17.02 -15.73 3.99
N PRO A 62 17.09 -16.22 5.25
CA PRO A 62 15.99 -16.78 6.03
C PRO A 62 14.94 -15.72 6.39
N PRO A 63 13.66 -16.11 6.56
CA PRO A 63 12.68 -15.20 7.14
C PRO A 63 13.19 -14.75 8.49
N ASP A 64 13.00 -13.46 8.80
CA ASP A 64 13.53 -12.85 10.02
C ASP A 64 13.22 -13.76 11.24
N ALA A 65 14.28 -14.28 11.85
CA ALA A 65 14.32 -15.57 12.54
C ALA A 65 13.59 -15.62 13.90
N GLY A 66 12.66 -14.69 14.14
CA GLY A 66 11.96 -14.51 15.42
C GLY A 66 10.53 -15.05 15.48
N ALA A 67 9.84 -15.29 14.36
CA ALA A 67 8.38 -15.50 14.38
C ALA A 67 7.85 -16.75 13.64
N GLY A 68 8.68 -17.49 12.90
CA GLY A 68 8.23 -18.69 12.17
C GLY A 68 7.32 -18.44 10.96
N GLU A 69 7.03 -17.18 10.63
CA GLU A 69 6.28 -16.75 9.45
C GLU A 69 7.22 -16.13 8.39
N PRO A 70 6.95 -16.29 7.08
CA PRO A 70 7.76 -15.67 6.04
C PRO A 70 7.80 -14.14 6.16
N GLY A 71 9.01 -13.57 6.20
CA GLY A 71 9.22 -12.13 6.19
C GLY A 71 8.87 -11.52 4.83
N VAL A 72 8.39 -10.29 4.85
CA VAL A 72 8.21 -9.47 3.66
C VAL A 72 8.74 -8.06 3.93
N GLU A 73 9.42 -7.51 2.95
CA GLU A 73 9.93 -6.14 2.98
C GLU A 73 9.44 -5.40 1.75
N ALA A 74 9.20 -4.09 1.86
CA ALA A 74 8.92 -3.26 0.69
C ALA A 74 9.61 -1.90 0.80
N VAL A 75 10.13 -1.41 -0.33
CA VAL A 75 10.62 -0.04 -0.48
C VAL A 75 9.74 0.67 -1.48
N ILE A 76 9.07 1.74 -1.05
CA ILE A 76 8.04 2.44 -1.83
C ILE A 76 8.37 3.93 -1.87
N CYS A 77 8.22 4.55 -3.03
CA CYS A 77 8.32 6.00 -3.19
C CYS A 77 7.04 6.60 -3.75
N HIS A 78 6.82 7.85 -3.35
CA HIS A 78 5.63 8.63 -3.67
C HIS A 78 6.03 9.90 -4.43
N PRO A 79 5.25 10.36 -5.44
CA PRO A 79 5.52 11.59 -6.17
C PRO A 79 5.37 12.84 -5.27
N THR A 80 4.79 12.70 -4.09
CA THR A 80 4.66 13.74 -3.06
C THR A 80 5.95 13.99 -2.27
N GLY A 81 7.03 13.28 -2.58
CA GLY A 81 8.34 13.43 -1.93
C GLY A 81 8.50 12.61 -0.66
N ILE A 82 7.80 11.47 -0.56
CA ILE A 82 7.86 10.55 0.56
C ILE A 82 8.48 9.23 0.09
N VAL A 83 9.35 8.64 0.90
CA VAL A 83 9.83 7.27 0.75
C VAL A 83 9.57 6.48 2.02
N GLU A 84 9.21 5.21 1.86
CA GLU A 84 8.81 4.32 2.94
C GLU A 84 9.57 3.00 2.82
N VAL A 85 10.06 2.51 3.97
CA VAL A 85 10.56 1.14 4.13
C VAL A 85 9.59 0.40 5.03
N TYR A 86 9.01 -0.67 4.52
CA TYR A 86 8.10 -1.55 5.24
C TYR A 86 8.77 -2.85 5.61
N LEU A 87 8.47 -3.33 6.82
CA LEU A 87 8.76 -4.69 7.29
C LEU A 87 7.46 -5.36 7.69
N GLY A 88 7.37 -6.67 7.52
CA GLY A 88 6.15 -7.39 7.79
C GLY A 88 6.22 -8.89 7.60
N GLN A 89 5.03 -9.51 7.61
CA GLN A 89 4.86 -10.96 7.61
C GLN A 89 3.74 -11.40 6.67
N VAL A 90 3.91 -12.58 6.09
CA VAL A 90 2.88 -13.29 5.35
C VAL A 90 2.19 -14.30 6.26
N ARG A 91 0.88 -14.11 6.49
CA ARG A 91 0.02 -14.95 7.34
C ARG A 91 -1.09 -15.60 6.54
N GLY A 92 -0.87 -16.82 6.07
CA GLY A 92 -1.84 -17.52 5.22
C GLY A 92 -2.13 -16.74 3.94
N ALA A 93 -3.34 -16.21 3.80
CA ALA A 93 -3.76 -15.40 2.64
C ALA A 93 -3.62 -13.88 2.85
N THR A 94 -3.03 -13.47 3.98
CA THR A 94 -2.88 -12.07 4.38
C THR A 94 -1.40 -11.66 4.39
N VAL A 95 -1.13 -10.41 4.03
CA VAL A 95 0.17 -9.77 4.20
C VAL A 95 -0.01 -8.54 5.09
N GLU A 96 0.73 -8.48 6.19
CA GLU A 96 0.75 -7.33 7.11
C GLU A 96 2.10 -6.64 7.02
N LEU A 97 2.10 -5.32 6.86
CA LEU A 97 3.29 -4.48 6.74
C LEU A 97 3.15 -3.25 7.64
N ALA A 98 4.25 -2.82 8.25
CA ALA A 98 4.34 -1.55 8.95
C ALA A 98 5.62 -0.83 8.52
N THR A 99 5.59 0.50 8.44
CA THR A 99 6.78 1.30 8.14
C THR A 99 7.79 1.18 9.28
N ASP A 100 9.00 0.74 8.97
CA ASP A 100 10.17 0.86 9.84
C ASP A 100 10.84 2.23 9.67
N LEU A 101 10.80 2.76 8.44
CA LEU A 101 11.33 4.08 8.11
C LEU A 101 10.39 4.83 7.18
N VAL A 102 10.23 6.12 7.48
CA VAL A 102 9.69 7.12 6.56
C VAL A 102 10.70 8.26 6.43
N ALA A 103 11.06 8.61 5.20
CA ALA A 103 11.82 9.83 4.91
C ALA A 103 11.05 10.72 3.93
N ARG A 104 11.26 12.02 4.05
CA ARG A 104 10.50 13.04 3.35
C ARG A 104 11.40 14.13 2.79
N THR A 105 11.07 14.67 1.63
CA THR A 105 11.67 15.91 1.13
C THR A 105 11.20 17.09 1.98
N SER A 106 11.91 18.22 1.92
CA SER A 106 11.64 19.39 2.76
C SER A 106 10.26 20.03 2.53
N THR A 107 9.60 19.73 1.40
CA THR A 107 8.30 20.30 1.02
C THR A 107 7.15 19.30 1.15
N ALA A 108 7.43 18.04 1.47
CA ALA A 108 6.38 17.04 1.64
C ALA A 108 5.56 17.33 2.91
N HIS A 109 4.25 17.01 2.87
CA HIS A 109 3.38 17.10 4.04
C HIS A 109 3.87 16.19 5.18
N ALA A 110 3.38 16.42 6.40
CA ALA A 110 3.83 15.65 7.55
C ALA A 110 3.25 14.24 7.48
N TYR A 111 4.10 13.25 7.25
CA TYR A 111 3.74 11.83 7.22
C TYR A 111 4.83 11.07 7.95
N THR A 112 4.47 10.20 8.89
CA THR A 112 5.42 9.67 9.87
C THR A 112 5.42 8.16 10.01
N ALA A 113 4.29 7.50 9.73
CA ALA A 113 4.20 6.04 9.75
C ALA A 113 2.97 5.57 8.98
N ALA A 114 3.00 4.32 8.54
CA ALA A 114 1.85 3.64 8.00
C ALA A 114 1.83 2.15 8.30
N LYS A 115 0.62 1.57 8.25
CA LYS A 115 0.38 0.12 8.28
C LYS A 115 -0.49 -0.28 7.10
N ARG A 116 -0.11 -1.36 6.45
CA ARG A 116 -0.85 -1.93 5.32
C ARG A 116 -1.22 -3.36 5.64
N MET A 117 -2.45 -3.74 5.35
CA MET A 117 -2.86 -5.13 5.35
C MET A 117 -3.49 -5.44 4.00
N TYR A 118 -3.00 -6.48 3.35
CA TYR A 118 -3.54 -7.02 2.11
C TYR A 118 -4.11 -8.41 2.37
N GLY A 119 -5.27 -8.73 1.81
CA GLY A 119 -5.87 -10.06 1.90
C GLY A 119 -6.46 -10.48 0.57
N GLN A 120 -6.28 -11.75 0.19
CA GLN A 120 -6.93 -12.31 -0.99
C GLN A 120 -8.20 -13.07 -0.59
N VAL A 121 -9.37 -12.58 -1.01
CA VAL A 121 -10.69 -13.12 -0.65
C VAL A 121 -11.50 -13.33 -1.91
N GLU A 122 -11.99 -14.56 -2.14
CA GLU A 122 -12.80 -14.92 -3.32
C GLU A 122 -12.16 -14.55 -4.67
N GLY A 123 -10.83 -14.49 -4.72
CA GLY A 123 -10.07 -14.11 -5.92
C GLY A 123 -9.75 -12.61 -6.01
N ASP A 124 -10.39 -11.77 -5.20
CA ASP A 124 -10.17 -10.33 -5.14
C ASP A 124 -9.03 -9.98 -4.18
N LEU A 125 -8.36 -8.87 -4.46
CA LEU A 125 -7.36 -8.27 -3.58
C LEU A 125 -8.03 -7.17 -2.76
N LEU A 126 -8.13 -7.37 -1.45
CA LEU A 126 -8.61 -6.37 -0.50
C LEU A 126 -7.42 -5.79 0.23
N TRP A 127 -7.48 -4.50 0.56
CA TRP A 127 -6.49 -3.90 1.42
C TRP A 127 -7.05 -2.77 2.28
N VAL A 128 -6.38 -2.54 3.41
CA VAL A 128 -6.58 -1.39 4.29
C VAL A 128 -5.24 -0.70 4.55
N LEU A 129 -5.28 0.62 4.64
CA LEU A 129 -4.16 1.50 4.97
C LEU A 129 -4.53 2.33 6.19
N GLU A 130 -3.66 2.29 7.19
CA GLU A 130 -3.65 3.20 8.33
C GLU A 130 -2.41 4.09 8.24
N VAL A 131 -2.54 5.35 8.62
CA VAL A 131 -1.42 6.33 8.58
C VAL A 131 -1.37 7.15 9.86
N ALA A 132 -0.16 7.62 10.19
CA ALA A 132 0.08 8.70 11.14
C ALA A 132 0.65 9.90 10.38
N MET A 133 -0.16 10.94 10.20
CA MET A 133 0.17 12.11 9.39
C MET A 133 -0.44 13.40 9.98
N ASP A 134 0.13 14.55 9.63
CA ASP A 134 -0.33 15.88 10.03
C ASP A 134 -0.57 16.04 11.55
N GLY A 135 0.30 15.41 12.34
CA GLY A 135 0.26 15.43 13.82
C GLY A 135 -0.81 14.52 14.45
N GLN A 136 -1.59 13.80 13.65
CA GLN A 136 -2.55 12.81 14.12
C GLN A 136 -1.87 11.47 14.44
N PRO A 137 -2.33 10.73 15.46
CA PRO A 137 -1.85 9.37 15.73
C PRO A 137 -2.26 8.43 14.60
N MET A 138 -1.65 7.24 14.58
CA MET A 138 -2.00 6.17 13.65
C MET A 138 -3.51 5.87 13.68
N GLY A 139 -4.15 5.86 12.53
CA GLY A 139 -5.56 5.47 12.39
C GLY A 139 -5.94 5.17 10.94
N ALA A 140 -7.18 4.71 10.75
CA ALA A 140 -7.72 4.38 9.43
C ALA A 140 -7.61 5.56 8.46
N TYR A 141 -7.21 5.25 7.22
CA TYR A 141 -7.05 6.23 6.16
C TYR A 141 -7.78 5.83 4.89
N SER A 142 -7.55 4.62 4.39
CA SER A 142 -8.19 4.17 3.16
C SER A 142 -8.30 2.66 3.06
N SER A 143 -9.22 2.20 2.20
CA SER A 143 -9.38 0.78 1.89
C SER A 143 -9.88 0.60 0.47
N ALA A 144 -9.64 -0.57 -0.12
CA ALA A 144 -10.19 -0.91 -1.43
C ALA A 144 -10.42 -2.42 -1.60
N ARG A 145 -11.26 -2.75 -2.58
CA ARG A 145 -11.45 -4.10 -3.11
C ARG A 145 -11.19 -4.08 -4.61
N LEU A 146 -10.20 -4.86 -5.04
CA LEU A 146 -9.73 -4.90 -6.42
C LEU A 146 -9.97 -6.28 -7.02
N THR A 147 -10.51 -6.29 -8.22
CA THR A 147 -10.65 -7.49 -9.03
C THR A 147 -9.42 -7.63 -9.93
N ARG A 148 -9.12 -8.85 -10.36
CA ARG A 148 -8.04 -9.08 -11.33
C ARG A 148 -8.41 -8.43 -12.67
N ALA A 149 -7.54 -7.55 -13.17
CA ALA A 149 -7.71 -6.96 -14.49
C ALA A 149 -7.38 -8.01 -15.58
N PRO A 150 -8.08 -7.98 -16.73
CA PRO A 150 -7.70 -8.79 -17.87
C PRO A 150 -6.29 -8.42 -18.35
N ALA A 151 -5.55 -9.43 -18.81
CA ALA A 151 -4.21 -9.30 -19.37
C ALA A 151 -4.19 -8.56 -20.71
#